data_AF-A0A836RUK2-F1
#
_entry.id   AF-A0A836RUK2-F1
#
_cell.length_a   1.000
_cell.length_b   1.000
_cell.length_c   1.000
_cell.angle_alpha   90.00
_cell.angle_beta   90.00
_cell.angle_gamma   90.00
#
_symmetry.space_group_name_H-M   'P 1'
#
loop_
_entity.id
_entity.type
_entity.pdbx_description
1 polymer ?
#
loop_
_entity_poly.entity_id
_entity_poly.type
_entity_poly.pdbx_seq_one_letter_code
_entity_poly.pdbx_strand_id
1 'polypeptide(L)'
;MLRYVIVTGRPGVGKTTLVRRVVNKLHEDGYNIVGFFCPEVRRGGRRTGFKIVSLDGKLEAWLAKTENCDGPRVGRYNTCREAEDVARSVLERLDKASLVVVDEIGPMELKLMGVREAILRILRSKKPGLFVVHERLSDREIL
;
A
#
# COMPACT_ATOMS: atom_id res chain seq x y z
N MET A 1 -20.13 -14.50 -0.08
CA MET A 1 -19.48 -13.79 1.04
C MET A 1 -18.60 -12.70 0.45
N LEU A 2 -18.65 -11.46 0.98
CA LEU A 2 -17.80 -10.36 0.50
C LEU A 2 -16.33 -10.70 0.72
N ARG A 3 -15.56 -10.76 -0.36
CA ARG A 3 -14.14 -11.11 -0.32
C ARG A 3 -13.25 -9.90 -0.13
N TYR A 4 -13.66 -8.76 -0.68
CA TYR A 4 -12.91 -7.51 -0.63
C TYR A 4 -13.82 -6.38 -0.18
N VAL A 5 -13.25 -5.49 0.63
CA VAL A 5 -13.79 -4.17 0.94
C VAL A 5 -12.86 -3.15 0.33
N ILE A 6 -13.41 -2.29 -0.53
CA ILE A 6 -12.64 -1.24 -1.20
C ILE A 6 -13.06 0.11 -0.64
N VAL A 7 -12.09 0.89 -0.19
CA VAL A 7 -12.28 2.27 0.25
C VAL A 7 -11.70 3.19 -0.82
N THR A 8 -12.53 4.04 -1.40
CA THR A 8 -12.09 5.03 -2.39
C THR A 8 -12.66 6.41 -2.06
N GLY A 9 -12.17 7.42 -2.74
CA GLY A 9 -12.52 8.82 -2.50
C GLY A 9 -11.34 9.75 -2.74
N ARG A 10 -11.64 11.05 -2.70
CA ARG A 10 -10.66 12.11 -2.98
C ARG A 10 -9.42 12.01 -2.07
N PRO A 11 -8.23 12.41 -2.55
CA PRO A 11 -7.05 12.53 -1.70
C PRO A 11 -7.33 13.40 -0.47
N GLY A 12 -6.84 12.98 0.71
CA GLY A 12 -6.99 13.74 1.95
C GLY A 12 -8.35 13.61 2.67
N VAL A 13 -9.31 12.84 2.15
CA VAL A 13 -10.64 12.66 2.79
C VAL A 13 -10.62 11.79 4.07
N GLY A 14 -9.47 11.19 4.42
CA GLY A 14 -9.32 10.38 5.63
C GLY A 14 -9.39 8.85 5.44
N LYS A 15 -9.21 8.35 4.21
CA LYS A 15 -9.21 6.89 3.89
C LYS A 15 -8.21 6.12 4.76
N THR A 16 -6.96 6.59 4.82
CA THR A 16 -5.91 6.00 5.66
C THR A 16 -6.27 6.02 7.13
N THR A 17 -6.89 7.10 7.63
CA THR A 17 -7.35 7.17 9.02
C THR A 17 -8.42 6.12 9.31
N LEU A 18 -9.39 5.94 8.39
CA LEU A 18 -10.41 4.90 8.49
C LEU A 18 -9.77 3.51 8.53
N VAL A 19 -8.91 3.20 7.55
CA VAL A 19 -8.27 1.88 7.45
C VAL A 19 -7.42 1.57 8.68
N ARG A 20 -6.64 2.54 9.19
CA ARG A 20 -5.85 2.33 10.42
C ARG A 20 -6.72 2.03 11.64
N ARG A 21 -7.88 2.69 11.79
CA ARG A 21 -8.83 2.38 12.88
C ARG A 21 -9.37 0.96 12.78
N VAL A 22 -9.72 0.52 11.57
CA VAL A 22 -10.21 -0.85 11.32
C VAL A 22 -9.12 -1.87 11.61
N VAL A 23 -7.90 -1.65 11.12
CA VAL A 23 -6.75 -2.53 11.35
C VAL A 23 -6.45 -2.66 12.84
N ASN A 24 -6.41 -1.53 13.57
CA ASN A 24 -6.15 -1.56 15.01
C ASN A 24 -7.22 -2.37 15.76
N LYS A 25 -8.50 -2.17 15.44
CA LYS A 25 -9.58 -2.90 16.09
C LYS A 25 -9.52 -4.40 15.83
N LEU A 26 -9.28 -4.79 14.58
CA LEU A 26 -9.14 -6.21 14.22
C LEU A 26 -7.88 -6.84 14.84
N HIS A 27 -6.81 -6.07 15.00
CA HIS A 27 -5.61 -6.53 15.70
C HIS A 27 -5.88 -6.78 17.18
N GLU A 28 -6.61 -5.89 17.86
CA GLU A 28 -7.07 -6.08 19.24
C GLU A 28 -7.94 -7.33 19.40
N ASP A 29 -8.73 -7.65 18.38
CA ASP A 29 -9.58 -8.86 18.34
C ASP A 29 -8.78 -10.15 17.99
N GLY A 30 -7.45 -10.05 17.86
CA GLY A 30 -6.55 -11.19 17.67
C GLY A 30 -6.37 -11.66 16.22
N TYR A 31 -6.85 -10.90 15.23
CA TYR A 31 -6.64 -11.25 13.82
C TYR A 31 -5.21 -10.95 13.37
N ASN A 32 -4.63 -11.87 12.60
CA ASN A 32 -3.35 -11.65 11.95
C ASN A 32 -3.55 -10.86 10.65
N ILE A 33 -3.15 -9.60 10.65
CA ILE A 33 -3.33 -8.68 9.53
C ILE A 33 -1.97 -8.42 8.90
N VAL A 34 -1.87 -8.67 7.60
CA VAL A 34 -0.62 -8.51 6.85
C VAL A 34 -0.85 -7.50 5.72
N GLY A 35 0.16 -6.71 5.38
CA GLY A 35 -0.01 -5.70 4.36
C GLY A 35 0.97 -4.55 4.51
N PHE A 36 0.70 -3.49 3.76
CA PHE A 36 1.47 -2.25 3.84
C PHE A 36 0.57 -1.03 3.63
N PHE A 37 1.07 0.12 4.08
CA PHE A 37 0.50 1.43 3.79
C PHE A 37 1.56 2.39 3.26
N CYS A 38 1.13 3.43 2.54
CA CYS A 38 1.98 4.33 1.77
C CYS A 38 1.82 5.79 2.24
N PRO A 39 2.38 6.17 3.40
CA PRO A 39 2.15 7.49 3.96
C PRO A 39 2.89 8.59 3.18
N GLU A 40 2.27 9.76 3.06
CA GLU A 40 2.94 10.96 2.55
C GLU A 40 4.03 11.43 3.53
N VAL A 41 5.18 11.83 2.99
CA VAL A 41 6.22 12.53 3.75
C VAL A 41 6.20 14.01 3.40
N ARG A 42 6.11 14.84 4.43
CA ARG A 42 6.14 16.30 4.32
C ARG A 42 7.32 16.88 5.11
N ARG A 43 8.01 17.87 4.54
CA ARG A 43 9.02 18.70 5.22
C ARG A 43 8.71 20.17 4.95
N GLY A 44 8.68 21.00 5.99
CA GLY A 44 8.34 22.43 5.86
C GLY A 44 6.97 22.67 5.18
N GLY A 45 5.96 21.86 5.50
CA GLY A 45 4.61 21.95 4.90
C GLY A 45 4.50 21.43 3.47
N ARG A 46 5.61 21.12 2.78
CA ARG A 46 5.62 20.62 1.40
C ARG A 46 5.78 19.11 1.36
N ARG A 47 5.03 18.45 0.48
CA ARG A 47 5.15 16.99 0.24
C ARG A 47 6.42 16.66 -0.53
N THR A 48 7.36 16.01 0.13
CA THR A 48 8.68 15.62 -0.40
C THR A 48 8.73 14.21 -0.98
N GLY A 49 7.74 13.36 -0.65
CA GLY A 49 7.67 12.00 -1.16
C GLY A 49 6.63 11.16 -0.46
N PHE A 50 6.76 9.86 -0.61
CA PHE A 50 5.90 8.82 -0.06
C PHE A 50 6.78 7.67 0.39
N LYS A 51 6.41 7.05 1.50
CA LYS A 51 7.03 5.80 1.93
C LYS A 51 6.12 4.63 1.63
N ILE A 52 6.66 3.42 1.77
CA ILE A 52 5.90 2.19 1.94
C ILE A 52 6.31 1.61 3.30
N VAL A 53 5.32 1.19 4.08
CA VAL A 53 5.52 0.74 5.47
C VAL A 53 4.69 -0.50 5.69
N SER A 54 5.27 -1.57 6.25
CA SER A 54 4.49 -2.74 6.67
C SER A 54 3.49 -2.37 7.77
N LEU A 55 2.36 -3.06 7.87
CA LEU A 55 1.34 -2.73 8.88
C LEU A 55 1.84 -2.78 10.33
N ASP A 56 2.82 -3.65 10.61
CA ASP A 56 3.48 -3.77 11.92
C ASP A 56 4.55 -2.68 12.16
N GLY A 57 4.81 -1.81 11.18
CA GLY A 57 5.80 -0.74 11.25
C GLY A 57 7.26 -1.20 11.27
N LYS A 58 7.54 -2.51 11.14
CA LYS A 58 8.91 -3.06 11.25
C LYS A 58 9.75 -2.83 10.01
N LEU A 59 9.12 -2.72 8.84
CA LEU A 59 9.78 -2.49 7.57
C LEU A 59 9.25 -1.21 6.94
N GLU A 60 10.17 -0.39 6.47
CA GLU A 60 9.87 0.90 5.87
C GLU A 60 10.93 1.24 4.82
N ALA A 61 10.48 1.78 3.69
CA ALA A 61 11.34 2.26 2.61
C ALA A 61 10.70 3.46 1.92
N TRP A 62 11.47 4.23 1.13
CA TRP A 62 10.86 5.20 0.23
C TRP A 62 10.13 4.49 -0.89
N LEU A 63 8.87 4.85 -1.11
CA LEU A 63 8.14 4.48 -2.31
C LEU A 63 8.50 5.41 -3.46
N ALA A 64 8.51 6.71 -3.18
CA ALA A 64 8.90 7.73 -4.15
C ALA A 64 9.36 9.01 -3.44
N LYS A 65 10.36 9.70 -4.01
CA LYS A 65 10.80 11.03 -3.55
C LYS A 65 11.34 11.86 -4.73
N THR A 66 11.58 13.14 -4.50
CA THR A 66 12.02 14.06 -5.57
C THR A 66 13.43 13.77 -6.08
N GLU A 67 14.29 13.18 -5.25
CA GLU A 67 15.72 12.98 -5.53
C GLU A 67 16.20 11.63 -4.96
N ASN A 68 17.31 11.11 -5.49
CA ASN A 68 18.00 9.91 -4.98
C ASN A 68 17.14 8.63 -4.98
N CYS A 69 16.47 8.36 -6.11
CA CYS A 69 15.79 7.08 -6.39
C CYS A 69 16.07 6.61 -7.81
N ASP A 70 15.95 5.30 -8.01
CA ASP A 70 16.43 4.51 -9.15
C ASP A 70 15.30 3.82 -9.95
N GLY A 71 14.05 4.24 -9.72
CA GLY A 71 12.86 3.74 -10.40
C GLY A 71 12.22 4.78 -11.33
N PRO A 72 11.13 4.39 -12.02
CA PRO A 72 10.47 5.27 -12.97
C PRO A 72 9.86 6.52 -12.32
N ARG A 73 9.63 7.53 -13.16
CA ARG A 73 9.06 8.81 -12.72
C ARG A 73 7.53 8.80 -12.75
N VAL A 74 6.91 9.37 -11.72
CA VAL A 74 5.45 9.64 -11.62
C VAL A 74 5.26 11.11 -11.22
N GLY A 75 4.83 11.93 -12.18
CA GLY A 75 4.74 13.38 -11.99
C GLY A 75 6.10 13.99 -11.67
N ARG A 76 6.27 14.53 -10.45
CA ARG A 76 7.56 15.09 -9.98
C ARG A 76 8.41 14.15 -9.12
N TYR A 77 7.94 12.93 -8.87
CA TYR A 77 8.61 11.99 -7.97
C TYR A 77 9.24 10.85 -8.78
N ASN A 78 10.42 10.40 -8.34
CA ASN A 78 11.03 9.17 -8.82
C ASN A 78 10.70 8.07 -7.80
N THR A 79 10.19 6.92 -8.27
CA THR A 79 9.94 5.78 -7.40
C THR A 79 11.25 5.10 -7.02
N CYS A 80 11.31 4.43 -5.88
CA CYS A 80 12.55 3.87 -5.33
C CYS A 80 12.41 2.35 -5.22
N ARG A 81 13.33 1.59 -5.83
CA ARG A 81 13.19 0.13 -5.92
C ARG A 81 13.25 -0.58 -4.57
N GLU A 82 13.85 0.05 -3.55
CA GLU A 82 13.83 -0.42 -2.16
C GLU A 82 12.42 -0.70 -1.62
N ALA A 83 11.38 -0.04 -2.15
CA ALA A 83 10.00 -0.33 -1.79
C ALA A 83 9.56 -1.76 -2.12
N GLU A 84 10.18 -2.40 -3.10
CA GLU A 84 9.84 -3.77 -3.51
C GLU A 84 10.17 -4.79 -2.41
N ASP A 85 11.15 -4.51 -1.54
CA ASP A 85 11.51 -5.39 -0.43
C ASP A 85 10.42 -5.43 0.66
N VAL A 86 9.80 -4.28 0.94
CA VAL A 86 8.65 -4.20 1.86
C VAL A 86 7.48 -4.98 1.29
N ALA A 87 7.18 -4.83 0.00
CA ALA A 87 6.12 -5.58 -0.68
C ALA A 87 6.40 -7.10 -0.69
N ARG A 88 7.65 -7.53 -0.90
CA ARG A 88 8.05 -8.94 -0.83
C ARG A 88 7.82 -9.54 0.56
N SER A 89 8.17 -8.81 1.62
CA SER A 89 7.97 -9.26 3.02
C SER A 89 6.50 -9.52 3.36
N VAL A 90 5.57 -8.84 2.68
CA VAL A 90 4.12 -9.04 2.84
C VAL A 90 3.70 -10.35 2.19
N LEU A 91 4.24 -10.69 1.03
CA LEU A 91 3.97 -11.97 0.35
C LEU A 91 4.46 -13.17 1.16
N GLU A 92 5.63 -13.06 1.80
CA GLU A 92 6.19 -14.13 2.65
C GLU A 92 5.30 -14.47 3.85
N ARG A 93 4.44 -13.53 4.27
CA ARG A 93 3.54 -13.67 5.43
C ARG A 93 2.08 -13.92 5.02
N LEU A 94 1.79 -13.91 3.71
CA LEU A 94 0.44 -13.93 3.17
C LEU A 94 -0.36 -15.17 3.57
N ASP A 95 0.27 -16.34 3.59
CA ASP A 95 -0.41 -17.60 3.93
C ASP A 95 -0.93 -17.62 5.37
N LYS A 96 -0.22 -16.95 6.28
CA LYS A 96 -0.60 -16.84 7.69
C LYS A 96 -1.62 -15.73 7.95
N ALA A 97 -1.90 -14.88 6.97
CA ALA A 97 -2.80 -13.74 7.13
C ALA A 97 -4.27 -14.19 7.24
N SER A 98 -4.99 -13.60 8.19
CA SER A 98 -6.46 -13.67 8.27
C SER A 98 -7.11 -12.60 7.39
N LEU A 99 -6.45 -11.45 7.24
CA LEU A 99 -6.86 -10.32 6.40
C LEU A 99 -5.61 -9.69 5.76
N VAL A 100 -5.74 -9.25 4.50
CA VAL A 100 -4.70 -8.46 3.83
C VAL A 100 -5.12 -7.01 3.67
N VAL A 101 -4.21 -6.05 3.89
CA VAL A 101 -4.49 -4.63 3.72
C VAL A 101 -3.47 -3.97 2.79
N VAL A 102 -3.94 -3.18 1.84
CA VAL A 102 -3.09 -2.31 1.01
C VAL A 102 -3.70 -0.92 0.99
N ASP A 103 -2.96 0.06 1.51
CA ASP A 103 -3.36 1.47 1.54
C ASP A 103 -2.21 2.36 1.00
N GLU A 104 -2.08 2.64 -0.28
CA GLU A 104 -3.09 2.72 -1.32
C GLU A 104 -2.65 1.95 -2.58
N ILE A 105 -3.60 1.51 -3.40
CA ILE A 105 -3.36 1.01 -4.76
C ILE A 105 -3.59 2.19 -5.72
N GLY A 106 -2.49 2.73 -6.24
CA GLY A 106 -2.55 3.86 -7.16
C GLY A 106 -1.44 3.84 -8.22
N PRO A 107 -1.43 4.84 -9.11
CA PRO A 107 -0.44 4.92 -10.18
C PRO A 107 1.03 4.94 -9.72
N MET A 108 1.28 5.31 -8.45
CA MET A 108 2.62 5.39 -7.89
C MET A 108 3.15 4.02 -7.51
N GLU A 109 2.38 3.25 -6.73
CA GLU A 109 2.71 1.90 -6.30
C GLU A 109 2.87 0.96 -7.50
N LEU A 110 1.95 1.07 -8.46
CA LEU A 110 1.91 0.22 -9.65
C LEU A 110 3.02 0.52 -10.66
N LYS A 111 3.80 1.58 -10.44
CA LYS A 111 4.95 1.92 -11.29
C LYS A 111 6.18 1.08 -10.99
N LEU A 112 6.27 0.51 -9.78
CA LEU A 112 7.30 -0.46 -9.42
C LEU A 112 6.79 -1.87 -9.68
N MET A 113 7.55 -2.63 -10.47
CA MET A 113 7.11 -3.98 -10.91
C MET A 113 6.98 -4.94 -9.72
N GLY A 114 7.90 -4.90 -8.76
CA GLY A 114 7.82 -5.76 -7.57
C GLY A 114 6.62 -5.45 -6.68
N VAL A 115 6.25 -4.16 -6.54
CA VAL A 115 5.07 -3.75 -5.78
C VAL A 115 3.78 -4.14 -6.52
N ARG A 116 3.73 -3.90 -7.85
CA ARG A 116 2.61 -4.33 -8.70
C ARG A 116 2.37 -5.84 -8.58
N GLU A 117 3.43 -6.64 -8.73
CA GLU A 117 3.33 -8.10 -8.66
C GLU A 117 2.84 -8.55 -7.28
N ALA A 118 3.31 -7.91 -6.21
CA ALA A 118 2.82 -8.22 -4.87
C ALA A 118 1.32 -7.95 -4.71
N ILE A 119 0.82 -6.81 -5.22
CA ILE A 119 -0.60 -6.48 -5.22
C ILE A 119 -1.40 -7.52 -6.02
N LEU A 120 -0.95 -7.89 -7.22
CA LEU A 120 -1.61 -8.91 -8.04
C LEU A 120 -1.66 -10.28 -7.34
N ARG A 121 -0.57 -10.70 -6.69
CA ARG A 121 -0.53 -11.95 -5.91
C ARG A 121 -1.46 -11.90 -4.71
N ILE A 122 -1.52 -10.77 -4.00
CA ILE A 122 -2.47 -10.55 -2.90
C ILE A 122 -3.91 -10.70 -3.41
N LEU A 123 -4.26 -10.03 -4.51
CA LEU A 123 -5.59 -10.13 -5.11
C LEU A 123 -5.91 -11.57 -5.53
N ARG A 124 -4.95 -12.33 -6.06
CA ARG A 124 -5.13 -13.74 -6.44
C ARG A 124 -5.20 -14.72 -5.26
N SER A 125 -4.70 -14.34 -4.08
CA SER A 125 -4.49 -15.23 -2.91
C SER A 125 -5.75 -15.76 -2.23
N LYS A 126 -6.94 -15.38 -2.71
CA LYS A 126 -8.25 -15.76 -2.13
C LYS A 126 -8.52 -15.25 -0.70
N LYS A 127 -7.55 -14.64 -0.03
CA LYS A 127 -7.67 -14.06 1.32
C LYS A 127 -8.67 -12.89 1.34
N PRO A 128 -9.39 -12.67 2.45
CA PRO A 128 -10.13 -11.42 2.65
C PRO A 128 -9.20 -10.21 2.52
N GLY A 129 -9.70 -9.12 1.96
CA GLY A 129 -8.88 -7.93 1.71
C GLY A 129 -9.60 -6.60 2.02
N LEU A 130 -8.86 -5.65 2.60
CA LEU A 130 -9.26 -4.25 2.74
C LEU A 130 -8.28 -3.39 1.92
N PHE A 131 -8.78 -2.77 0.86
CA PHE A 131 -7.93 -2.04 -0.07
C PHE A 131 -8.37 -0.59 -0.17
N VAL A 132 -7.40 0.34 -0.12
CA VAL A 132 -7.63 1.72 -0.52
C VAL A 132 -7.27 1.86 -1.98
N VAL A 133 -8.18 2.39 -2.79
CA VAL A 133 -7.96 2.58 -4.22
C VAL A 133 -7.98 4.06 -4.54
N HIS A 134 -6.91 4.53 -5.19
CA HIS A 134 -6.81 5.90 -5.64
C HIS A 134 -7.85 6.19 -6.71
N GLU A 135 -8.49 7.37 -6.65
CA GLU A 135 -9.56 7.78 -7.59
C GLU A 135 -9.13 7.82 -9.08
N ARG A 136 -7.81 7.73 -9.32
CA ARG A 136 -7.19 7.76 -10.66
C ARG A 136 -6.66 6.39 -11.07
N LEU A 137 -7.00 5.33 -10.33
CA LEU A 137 -6.64 3.99 -10.74
C LEU A 137 -7.36 3.67 -12.05
N SER A 138 -6.59 3.32 -13.07
CA SER A 138 -7.10 2.95 -14.40
C SER A 138 -6.49 1.65 -14.92
N ASP A 139 -5.84 0.89 -14.03
CA ASP A 139 -5.14 -0.33 -14.40
C ASP A 139 -6.12 -1.48 -14.62
N ARG A 140 -6.24 -1.94 -15.87
CA ARG A 140 -7.24 -2.95 -16.28
C ARG A 140 -6.99 -4.34 -15.72
N GLU A 141 -5.79 -4.64 -15.25
CA GLU A 141 -5.50 -5.95 -14.65
C GLU A 141 -5.92 -6.00 -13.18
N ILE A 142 -6.00 -4.83 -12.54
CA ILE A 142 -6.34 -4.68 -11.12
C ILE A 142 -7.82 -4.37 -10.91
N LEU A 143 -8.45 -3.67 -11.84
CA LEU A 143 -9.89 -3.43 -11.90
C LEU A 143 -10.64 -4.68 -12.34
#